data_AF-A0A936Z1B9-F1
#
_entry.id   AF-A0A936Z1B9-F1
#
_cell.length_a   1.000
_cell.length_b   1.000
_cell.length_c   1.000
_cell.angle_alpha   90.00
_cell.angle_beta   90.00
_cell.angle_gamma   90.00
#
_symmetry.space_group_name_H-M   'P 1'
#
loop_
_entity.id
_entity.type
_entity.pdbx_description
1 polymer ?
#
loop_
_entity_poly.entity_id
_entity_poly.type
_entity_poly.pdbx_seq_one_letter_code
_entity_poly.pdbx_strand_id
1 'polypeptide(L)'
;MPALRTSRARDIPIPILLSHQALDEILKSHRIKSNDLAGIDKLFGGADGYYWYHTLRHMSPKGDEIVWPDEQAMRAAVQDHENETAAEDEVKPQALRDEHVAAMARLLAVRG
;
A
#
# COMPACT_ATOMS: atom_id res chain seq x y z
N MET A 1 11.48 46.69 2.52
CA MET A 1 10.79 45.50 3.07
C MET A 1 10.94 44.35 2.08
N PRO A 2 11.84 43.38 2.27
CA PRO A 2 11.88 42.22 1.37
C PRO A 2 10.86 41.18 1.85
N ALA A 3 9.98 40.78 0.93
CA ALA A 3 9.02 39.71 1.16
C ALA A 3 9.75 38.37 1.36
N LEU A 4 9.38 37.65 2.42
CA LEU A 4 9.81 36.27 2.64
C LEU A 4 9.36 35.40 1.46
N ARG A 5 10.32 34.89 0.69
CA ARG A 5 10.10 33.75 -0.20
C ARG A 5 9.85 32.53 0.68
N THR A 6 8.57 32.20 0.91
CA THR A 6 8.20 30.88 1.39
C THR A 6 8.52 29.89 0.29
N SER A 7 9.72 29.31 0.34
CA SER A 7 10.04 28.09 -0.38
C SER A 7 9.15 26.99 0.21
N ARG A 8 7.94 26.81 -0.34
CA ARG A 8 7.31 25.48 -0.28
C ARG A 8 8.29 24.57 -1.00
N ALA A 9 8.99 23.73 -0.23
CA ALA A 9 9.55 22.52 -0.79
C ALA A 9 8.45 21.93 -1.67
N ARG A 10 8.74 21.71 -2.95
CA ARG A 10 7.77 21.03 -3.81
C ARG A 10 7.44 19.73 -3.08
N ASP A 11 6.19 19.55 -2.67
CA ASP A 11 5.65 18.25 -2.27
C ASP A 11 5.72 17.40 -3.53
N ILE A 12 6.92 16.87 -3.82
CA ILE A 12 7.10 15.91 -4.89
C ILE A 12 6.48 14.64 -4.32
N PRO A 13 5.38 14.14 -4.91
CA PRO A 13 4.76 12.92 -4.43
C PRO A 13 5.81 11.81 -4.44
N ILE A 14 5.89 11.08 -3.32
CA ILE A 14 6.83 9.97 -3.17
C ILE A 14 6.25 8.78 -3.93
N PRO A 15 6.94 8.27 -4.96
CA PRO A 15 6.47 7.09 -5.67
C PRO A 15 6.30 5.91 -4.72
N ILE A 16 5.28 5.10 -4.98
CA ILE A 16 4.97 3.90 -4.20
C ILE A 16 5.28 2.69 -5.07
N LEU A 17 6.09 1.77 -4.55
CA LEU A 17 6.52 0.57 -5.26
C LEU A 17 5.97 -0.67 -4.57
N LEU A 18 5.29 -1.51 -5.34
CA LEU A 18 4.78 -2.81 -4.92
C LEU A 18 5.53 -3.92 -5.66
N SER A 19 6.17 -4.79 -4.89
CA SER A 19 6.74 -6.06 -5.35
C SER A 19 6.67 -7.10 -4.22
N HIS A 20 6.74 -8.40 -4.54
CA HIS A 20 6.87 -9.43 -3.48
C HIS A 20 8.11 -9.19 -2.62
N GLN A 21 9.21 -8.75 -3.21
CA GLN A 21 10.43 -8.43 -2.47
C GLN A 21 10.20 -7.27 -1.48
N ALA A 22 9.55 -6.19 -1.90
CA ALA A 22 9.24 -5.06 -1.02
C ALA A 22 8.35 -5.50 0.16
N LEU A 23 7.32 -6.32 -0.10
CA LEU A 23 6.45 -6.88 0.93
C LEU A 23 7.21 -7.78 1.92
N ASP A 24 8.10 -8.64 1.43
CA ASP A 24 8.91 -9.52 2.27
C ASP A 24 9.92 -8.72 3.13
N GLU A 25 10.52 -7.67 2.56
CA GLU A 25 11.41 -6.76 3.28
C GLU A 25 10.68 -5.95 4.36
N ILE A 26 9.45 -5.51 4.09
CA ILE A 26 8.57 -4.88 5.08
C ILE A 26 8.35 -5.84 6.26
N LEU A 27 7.91 -7.08 6.02
CA LEU A 27 7.69 -8.03 7.12
C LEU A 27 8.98 -8.30 7.90
N LYS A 28 10.10 -8.49 7.20
CA LYS A 28 11.42 -8.73 7.81
C LYS A 28 11.87 -7.56 8.68
N SER A 29 11.73 -6.32 8.22
CA SER A 29 12.15 -5.13 8.96
C SER A 29 11.33 -4.93 10.25
N HIS A 30 10.05 -5.33 10.21
CA HIS A 30 9.15 -5.31 11.37
C HIS A 30 9.22 -6.58 12.23
N ARG A 31 10.06 -7.55 11.86
CA ARG A 31 10.21 -8.87 12.52
C ARG A 31 8.89 -9.65 12.59
N ILE A 32 8.02 -9.44 11.60
CA ILE A 32 6.73 -10.12 11.47
C ILE A 32 6.94 -11.33 10.55
N LYS A 33 6.39 -12.48 10.93
CA LYS A 33 6.40 -13.68 10.09
C LYS A 33 5.20 -13.65 9.15
N SER A 34 5.30 -14.26 7.98
CA SER A 34 4.18 -14.34 7.01
C SER A 34 2.94 -15.04 7.57
N ASN A 35 3.07 -15.85 8.62
CA ASN A 35 1.97 -16.52 9.30
C ASN A 35 1.50 -15.80 10.58
N ASP A 36 2.00 -14.60 10.87
CA ASP A 36 1.57 -13.77 12.00
C ASP A 36 0.45 -12.81 11.55
N LEU A 37 -0.76 -13.35 11.43
CA LEU A 37 -1.94 -12.63 10.93
C LEU A 37 -2.20 -11.34 11.73
N ALA A 38 -2.16 -11.42 13.07
CA ALA A 38 -2.42 -10.29 13.94
C ALA A 38 -1.32 -9.21 13.83
N GLY A 39 -0.07 -9.63 13.65
CA GLY A 39 1.03 -8.73 13.36
C GLY A 39 0.83 -7.99 12.03
N ILE A 40 0.45 -8.72 10.98
CA ILE A 40 0.21 -8.15 9.64
C ILE A 40 -1.00 -7.21 9.68
N ASP A 41 -2.11 -7.60 10.30
CA ASP A 41 -3.29 -6.74 10.53
C ASP A 41 -2.85 -5.40 11.12
N LYS A 42 -2.16 -5.44 12.27
CA LYS A 42 -1.69 -4.22 12.95
C LYS A 42 -0.76 -3.39 12.07
N LEU A 43 0.10 -4.02 11.28
CA LEU A 43 1.05 -3.33 10.40
C LEU A 43 0.35 -2.61 9.24
N PHE A 44 -0.67 -3.24 8.66
CA PHE A 44 -1.41 -2.79 7.49
C PHE A 44 -2.73 -2.05 7.81
N GLY A 45 -2.81 -1.44 9.00
CA GLY A 45 -3.89 -0.52 9.35
C GLY A 45 -4.97 -1.08 10.27
N GLY A 46 -4.76 -2.24 10.90
CA GLY A 46 -5.66 -2.84 11.88
C GLY A 46 -6.55 -3.91 11.27
N ALA A 47 -7.84 -3.88 11.57
CA ALA A 47 -8.79 -4.87 11.06
C ALA A 47 -8.75 -4.92 9.53
N ASP A 48 -8.71 -6.14 8.97
CA ASP A 48 -8.55 -6.42 7.53
C ASP A 48 -7.16 -6.10 6.95
N GLY A 49 -6.17 -5.70 7.76
CA GLY A 49 -4.83 -5.39 7.26
C GLY A 49 -4.14 -6.60 6.61
N TYR A 50 -4.33 -7.81 7.15
CA TYR A 50 -3.85 -9.06 6.57
C TYR A 50 -4.50 -9.35 5.23
N TYR A 51 -5.80 -9.11 5.11
CA TYR A 51 -6.52 -9.25 3.85
C TYR A 51 -5.92 -8.34 2.78
N TRP A 52 -5.71 -7.06 3.10
CA TRP A 52 -5.14 -6.10 2.15
C TRP A 52 -3.66 -6.36 1.82
N TYR A 53 -2.87 -6.86 2.76
CA TYR A 53 -1.52 -7.38 2.48
C TYR A 53 -1.57 -8.50 1.43
N HIS A 54 -2.52 -9.43 1.56
CA HIS A 54 -2.71 -10.50 0.58
C HIS A 54 -3.18 -10.00 -0.79
N THR A 55 -4.10 -9.03 -0.83
CA THR A 55 -4.53 -8.36 -2.06
C THR A 55 -3.33 -7.75 -2.79
N LEU A 56 -2.50 -6.97 -2.09
CA LEU A 56 -1.26 -6.41 -2.65
C LEU A 56 -0.32 -7.51 -3.17
N ARG A 57 -0.21 -8.61 -2.43
CA ARG A 57 0.62 -9.74 -2.83
C ARG A 57 0.09 -10.44 -4.09
N HIS A 58 -1.22 -10.51 -4.29
CA HIS A 58 -1.83 -11.06 -5.50
C HIS A 58 -1.71 -10.12 -6.71
N MET A 59 -1.83 -8.82 -6.49
CA MET A 59 -1.64 -7.80 -7.53
C MET A 59 -0.20 -7.79 -8.06
N SER A 60 0.80 -8.00 -7.20
CA SER A 60 2.21 -8.01 -7.60
C SER A 60 2.54 -9.25 -8.43
N PRO A 61 2.95 -9.11 -9.71
CA PRO A 61 3.38 -10.24 -10.51
C PRO A 61 4.69 -10.81 -9.97
N LYS A 62 4.89 -12.12 -10.08
CA LYS A 62 6.14 -12.75 -9.62
C LYS A 62 7.32 -12.26 -10.43
N GLY A 63 8.19 -11.47 -9.80
CA GLY A 63 9.42 -10.96 -10.41
C GLY A 63 9.29 -9.58 -11.06
N ASP A 64 8.10 -8.96 -11.01
CA ASP A 64 7.87 -7.60 -11.51
C ASP A 64 7.50 -6.64 -10.38
N GLU A 65 7.59 -5.34 -10.69
CA GLU A 65 7.26 -4.24 -9.80
C GLU A 65 6.13 -3.40 -10.40
N ILE A 66 5.21 -2.96 -9.54
CA ILE A 66 4.22 -1.94 -9.88
C ILE A 66 4.66 -0.66 -9.21
N VAL A 67 4.73 0.44 -9.98
CA VAL A 67 5.07 1.76 -9.45
C VAL A 67 3.89 2.70 -9.66
N TRP A 68 3.39 3.26 -8.56
CA TRP A 68 2.39 4.31 -8.58
C TRP A 68 3.02 5.67 -8.29
N PRO A 69 2.54 6.74 -8.95
CA PRO A 69 3.07 8.09 -8.74
C PRO A 69 2.78 8.65 -7.35
N ASP A 70 1.67 8.23 -6.73
CA ASP A 70 1.21 8.72 -5.43
C ASP A 70 0.23 7.75 -4.74
N GLU A 71 -0.17 8.12 -3.52
CA GLU A 71 -1.12 7.37 -2.68
C GLU A 71 -2.51 7.22 -3.33
N GLN A 72 -2.96 8.22 -4.09
CA GLN A 72 -4.29 8.19 -4.72
C GLN A 72 -4.32 7.18 -5.86
N ALA A 73 -3.26 7.14 -6.68
CA ALA A 73 -3.11 6.15 -7.74
C ALA A 73 -3.02 4.73 -7.18
N MET A 74 -2.27 4.51 -6.09
CA MET A 74 -2.25 3.23 -5.38
C MET A 74 -3.65 2.86 -4.87
N ARG A 75 -4.34 3.78 -4.18
CA ARG A 75 -5.68 3.53 -3.63
C ARG A 75 -6.67 3.09 -4.70
N ALA A 76 -6.71 3.82 -5.83
CA ALA A 76 -7.59 3.49 -6.93
C ALA A 76 -7.29 2.10 -7.49
N ALA A 77 -6.02 1.80 -7.79
CA ALA A 77 -5.62 0.51 -8.34
C ALA A 77 -5.94 -0.67 -7.41
N VAL A 78 -5.70 -0.53 -6.10
CA VAL A 78 -5.99 -1.59 -5.12
C VAL A 78 -7.49 -1.83 -4.97
N GLN A 79 -8.29 -0.75 -4.91
CA GLN A 79 -9.74 -0.88 -4.80
C GLN A 79 -10.35 -1.45 -6.10
N ASP A 80 -9.85 -1.05 -7.27
CA ASP A 80 -10.32 -1.55 -8.56
C ASP A 80 -10.06 -3.05 -8.70
N HIS A 81 -8.86 -3.53 -8.32
CA HIS A 81 -8.55 -4.95 -8.31
C HIS A 81 -9.47 -5.76 -7.38
N GLU A 82 -9.77 -5.22 -6.20
CA GLU A 82 -10.73 -5.84 -5.28
C GLU A 82 -12.15 -5.83 -5.86
N ASN A 83 -12.58 -4.74 -6.48
CA ASN A 83 -13.90 -4.66 -7.12
C ASN A 83 -14.04 -5.70 -8.24
N GLU A 84 -13.00 -5.89 -9.06
CA GLU A 84 -12.96 -6.91 -10.11
C GLU A 84 -13.05 -8.32 -9.52
N THR A 85 -12.19 -8.63 -8.54
CA THR A 85 -12.17 -9.96 -7.88
C THR A 85 -13.50 -10.28 -7.20
N ALA A 86 -14.06 -9.32 -6.46
CA ALA A 86 -15.36 -9.49 -5.81
C ALA A 86 -16.51 -9.67 -6.80
N ALA A 87 -16.46 -8.99 -7.95
CA ALA A 87 -17.45 -9.16 -9.01
C ALA A 87 -17.36 -10.55 -9.66
N GLU A 88 -16.15 -11.07 -9.89
CA GLU A 88 -15.94 -12.44 -10.39
C GLU A 88 -16.46 -13.50 -9.42
N ASP A 89 -16.29 -13.28 -8.12
CA ASP A 89 -16.74 -14.19 -7.06
C ASP A 89 -18.22 -14.00 -6.67
N GLU A 90 -18.94 -13.06 -7.31
CA GLU A 90 -20.33 -12.67 -6.97
C GLU A 90 -20.52 -12.25 -5.50
N VAL A 91 -19.50 -11.64 -4.90
CA VAL A 91 -19.52 -11.14 -3.51
C VAL A 91 -19.46 -9.61 -3.46
N LYS A 92 -19.76 -9.06 -2.29
CA LYS A 92 -19.61 -7.62 -2.05
C LYS A 92 -18.12 -7.29 -1.84
N PRO A 93 -17.56 -6.27 -2.52
CA PRO A 93 -16.16 -5.90 -2.33
C PRO A 93 -15.90 -5.37 -0.93
N GLN A 94 -14.69 -5.65 -0.42
CA GLN A 94 -14.20 -5.04 0.80
C GLN A 94 -13.81 -3.57 0.53
N ALA A 95 -14.12 -2.69 1.48
CA ALA A 95 -13.81 -1.27 1.35
C ALA A 95 -12.39 -0.96 1.83
N LEU A 96 -11.57 -0.35 0.96
CA LEU A 96 -10.24 0.12 1.31
C LEU A 96 -10.34 1.44 2.11
N ARG A 97 -10.12 1.31 3.42
CA ARG A 97 -10.21 2.41 4.40
C ARG A 97 -8.94 3.25 4.46
N ASP A 98 -9.08 4.49 4.92
CA ASP A 98 -7.97 5.45 4.98
C ASP A 98 -6.80 4.97 5.86
N GLU A 99 -7.07 4.22 6.93
CA GLU A 99 -6.04 3.63 7.79
C GLU A 99 -5.18 2.58 7.05
N HIS A 100 -5.77 1.83 6.12
CA HIS A 100 -5.03 0.88 5.29
C HIS A 100 -4.17 1.63 4.27
N VAL A 101 -4.77 2.61 3.58
CA VAL A 101 -4.09 3.42 2.57
C VAL A 101 -2.87 4.14 3.18
N ALA A 102 -3.05 4.79 4.32
CA ALA A 102 -1.96 5.47 5.02
C ALA A 102 -0.84 4.50 5.47
N ALA A 103 -1.21 3.28 5.91
CA ALA A 103 -0.23 2.26 6.27
C ALA A 103 0.55 1.79 5.03
N MET A 104 -0.13 1.47 3.93
CA MET A 104 0.47 1.05 2.67
C MET A 104 1.41 2.13 2.10
N ALA A 105 0.95 3.37 2.01
CA ALA A 105 1.74 4.49 1.49
C ALA A 105 3.02 4.71 2.31
N ARG A 106 2.92 4.60 3.65
CA ARG A 106 4.09 4.69 4.53
C ARG A 106 5.08 3.54 4.32
N LEU A 107 4.59 2.32 4.12
CA LEU A 107 5.42 1.10 4.04
C LEU A 107 6.06 0.91 2.66
N LEU A 108 5.34 1.25 1.60
CA LEU A 108 5.71 1.01 0.20
C LEU A 108 6.32 2.24 -0.49
N ALA A 109 6.45 3.36 0.22
CA ALA A 109 7.13 4.55 -0.30
C ALA A 109 8.59 4.25 -0.67
N VAL A 110 8.97 4.56 -1.91
CA VAL A 110 10.36 4.49 -2.37
C VAL A 110 11.14 5.62 -1.72
N ARG A 111 11.90 5.29 -0.67
CA ARG A 111 12.86 6.22 -0.07
C ARG A 111 14.17 6.09 -0.84
N GLY A 112 14.46 7.08 -1.67
CA GLY A 112 15.77 7.25 -2.32
C GLY A 112 16.89 7.58 -1.34
#